data_AF-A0A0C3MY57-F1
#
_entry.id   AF-A0A0C3MY57-F1
#
_cell.length_a   1.000
_cell.length_b   1.000
_cell.length_c   1.000
_cell.angle_alpha   90.00
_cell.angle_beta   90.00
_cell.angle_gamma   90.00
#
_symmetry.space_group_name_H-M   'P 1'
#
loop_
_entity.id
_entity.type
_entity.pdbx_description
1 polymer ?
#
loop_
_entity_poly.entity_id
_entity_poly.type
_entity_poly.pdbx_seq_one_letter_code
_entity_poly.pdbx_strand_id
1 'polypeptide(L)'
;MSGPASPSRRRVRYFKREVQRALANGGMPRFLDALFGVGAWTYDPVEKLWIVPDRNASGPGREYYCIQITGDWFKARLSDEECS
;
A
#
# COMPACT_ATOMS: atom_id res chain seq x y z
N MET A 1 -12.73 -18.40 -10.07
CA MET A 1 -11.69 -17.38 -9.83
C MET A 1 -12.09 -16.58 -8.61
N SER A 2 -11.46 -16.83 -7.45
CA SER A 2 -11.72 -16.05 -6.24
C SER A 2 -10.87 -14.79 -6.28
N GLY A 3 -11.51 -13.62 -6.32
CA GLY A 3 -10.81 -12.33 -6.21
C GLY A 3 -10.01 -12.23 -4.90
N PRO A 4 -9.04 -11.30 -4.80
CA PRO A 4 -8.25 -11.14 -3.59
C PRO A 4 -9.18 -10.89 -2.40
N ALA A 5 -8.93 -11.58 -1.28
CA ALA A 5 -9.73 -11.44 -0.07
C ALA A 5 -9.69 -9.99 0.39
N SER A 6 -10.81 -9.27 0.22
CA SER A 6 -10.93 -7.89 0.67
C SER A 6 -10.63 -7.79 2.17
N PRO A 7 -9.72 -6.90 2.60
CA PRO A 7 -9.41 -6.72 4.00
C PRO A 7 -10.68 -6.41 4.79
N SER A 8 -10.78 -6.94 6.01
CA SER A 8 -11.96 -6.71 6.85
C SER A 8 -12.19 -5.21 7.06
N ARG A 9 -13.45 -4.77 7.07
CA ARG A 9 -13.84 -3.36 7.26
C ARG A 9 -13.23 -2.71 8.52
N ARG A 10 -12.81 -3.52 9.50
CA ARG A 10 -12.14 -3.07 10.73
C ARG A 10 -10.65 -2.78 10.48
N ARG A 11 -9.94 -3.65 9.75
CA ARG A 11 -8.54 -3.41 9.33
C ARG A 11 -8.42 -2.19 8.43
N VAL A 12 -9.31 -2.05 7.45
CA VAL A 12 -9.33 -0.88 6.55
C VAL A 12 -9.46 0.42 7.34
N ARG A 13 -10.41 0.48 8.30
CA ARG A 13 -10.62 1.67 9.14
C ARG A 13 -9.48 1.96 10.11
N TYR A 14 -8.84 0.92 10.64
CA TYR A 14 -7.66 1.09 11.49
C TYR A 14 -6.50 1.68 10.69
N PHE A 15 -6.18 1.07 9.55
CA PHE A 15 -5.10 1.52 8.68
C PHE A 15 -5.32 2.95 8.18
N LYS A 16 -6.55 3.29 7.76
CA LYS A 16 -6.91 4.66 7.34
C LYS A 16 -6.62 5.70 8.43
N ARG A 17 -6.95 5.39 9.69
CA ARG A 17 -6.68 6.32 10.81
C ARG A 17 -5.18 6.50 11.06
N GLU A 18 -4.41 5.42 10.97
CA GLU A 18 -2.96 5.48 11.15
C GLU A 18 -2.30 6.30 10.04
N VAL A 19 -2.71 6.12 8.78
CA VAL A 19 -2.24 6.95 7.65
C VAL A 19 -2.59 8.42 7.88
N GLN A 20 -3.83 8.73 8.30
CA GLN A 20 -4.23 10.11 8.58
C GLN A 20 -3.44 10.75 9.73
N ARG A 21 -3.14 9.98 10.79
CA ARG A 21 -2.29 10.44 11.90
C ARG A 21 -0.86 10.68 11.45
N ALA A 22 -0.32 9.82 10.61
CA ALA A 22 1.01 9.96 10.05
C ALA A 22 1.17 11.21 9.18
N LEU A 23 0.19 11.47 8.32
CA LEU A 23 0.13 12.70 7.53
C LEU A 23 0.15 13.95 8.43
N ALA A 24 -0.53 13.91 9.58
CA ALA A 24 -0.55 15.00 10.55
C ALA A 24 0.75 15.16 11.36
N ASN A 25 1.54 14.10 11.56
CA ASN A 25 2.63 14.05 12.56
C ASN A 25 4.06 13.88 11.99
N GLY A 26 4.29 14.09 10.69
CA GLY A 26 5.63 13.96 10.11
C GLY A 26 5.68 13.52 8.65
N GLY A 27 4.52 13.32 8.01
CA GLY A 27 4.40 13.04 6.59
C GLY A 27 4.46 11.55 6.24
N MET A 28 3.88 11.20 5.09
CA MET A 28 3.80 9.81 4.60
C MET A 28 5.16 9.11 4.46
N PRO A 29 6.24 9.73 3.93
CA PRO A 29 7.54 9.08 3.80
C PRO A 29 8.04 8.44 5.11
N ARG A 30 8.03 9.20 6.21
CA ARG A 30 8.47 8.72 7.51
C ARG A 30 7.62 7.58 8.06
N PHE A 31 6.31 7.63 7.81
CA PHE A 31 5.40 6.58 8.23
C PHE A 31 5.57 5.30 7.43
N LEU A 32 5.76 5.41 6.12
CA LEU A 32 6.04 4.26 5.27
C LEU A 32 7.38 3.61 5.62
N ASP A 33 8.41 4.40 5.88
CA ASP A 33 9.70 3.89 6.35
C ASP A 33 9.57 3.12 7.68
N ALA A 34 8.73 3.60 8.60
CA ALA A 34 8.48 2.93 9.87
C ALA A 34 7.70 1.60 9.74
N LEU A 35 6.81 1.50 8.75
CA LEU A 35 5.98 0.31 8.54
C LEU A 35 6.63 -0.75 7.65
N PHE A 36 7.33 -0.32 6.60
CA PHE A 36 7.80 -1.20 5.52
C PHE A 36 9.33 -1.23 5.39
N GLY A 37 10.02 -0.35 6.11
CA GLY A 37 11.47 -0.16 6.04
C GLY A 37 11.85 0.99 5.11
N VAL A 38 13.02 1.57 5.38
CA VAL A 38 13.55 2.72 4.63
C VAL A 38 13.69 2.38 3.15
N GLY A 39 13.09 3.22 2.29
CA GLY A 39 13.19 3.07 0.83
C GLY A 39 12.39 1.90 0.25
N ALA A 40 11.50 1.28 1.03
CA ALA A 40 10.66 0.17 0.57
C ALA A 40 9.38 0.63 -0.16
N TRP A 41 9.36 1.86 -0.69
CA TRP A 41 8.20 2.46 -1.34
C TRP A 41 8.63 3.42 -2.45
N THR A 42 7.76 3.61 -3.43
CA THR A 42 7.91 4.61 -4.49
C THR A 42 6.71 5.55 -4.47
N TYR A 43 6.91 6.81 -4.79
CA TYR A 43 5.82 7.76 -5.00
C TYR A 43 5.61 7.99 -6.50
N ASP A 44 4.39 7.76 -6.97
CA ASP A 44 3.94 8.15 -8.29
C ASP A 44 3.32 9.55 -8.22
N PRO A 45 3.96 10.58 -8.80
CA PRO A 45 3.45 11.95 -8.76
C PRO A 45 2.24 12.19 -9.68
N VAL A 46 2.05 11.36 -10.71
CA VAL A 46 0.93 11.47 -11.66
C VAL A 46 -0.36 11.03 -10.98
N GLU A 47 -0.32 9.83 -10.40
CA GLU A 47 -1.47 9.25 -9.69
C GLU A 47 -1.57 9.71 -8.22
N LYS A 48 -0.54 10.41 -7.71
CA LYS A 48 -0.41 10.85 -6.31
C LYS A 48 -0.55 9.68 -5.33
N LEU A 49 0.14 8.59 -5.66
CA LEU A 49 0.09 7.31 -4.95
C LEU A 49 1.45 6.92 -4.39
N TRP A 50 1.45 6.46 -3.15
CA TRP A 50 2.56 5.67 -2.62
C TRP A 50 2.32 4.20 -2.93
N ILE A 51 3.31 3.56 -3.56
CA ILE A 51 3.28 2.16 -3.96
C ILE A 51 4.29 1.40 -3.12
N VAL A 52 3.82 0.40 -2.39
CA VAL A 52 4.62 -0.40 -1.47
C VAL A 52 4.50 -1.88 -1.84
N PRO A 53 5.59 -2.59 -2.15
CA PRO A 53 5.54 -4.03 -2.38
C PRO A 53 5.04 -4.78 -1.14
N ASP A 54 4.05 -5.65 -1.29
CA ASP A 54 3.62 -6.56 -0.24
C ASP A 54 4.58 -7.76 -0.16
N ARG A 55 5.57 -7.66 0.72
CA ARG A 55 6.57 -8.73 0.94
C ARG A 55 5.99 -10.01 1.54
N ASN A 56 4.75 -9.96 2.06
CA ASN A 56 4.06 -11.12 2.60
C ASN A 56 3.15 -11.80 1.57
N ALA A 57 3.10 -11.30 0.34
CA ALA A 57 2.35 -11.94 -0.72
C ALA A 57 2.97 -13.31 -1.04
N SER A 58 2.17 -14.36 -0.85
CA SER A 58 2.54 -15.74 -1.17
C SER A 58 1.75 -16.20 -2.40
N GLY A 59 2.43 -16.42 -3.53
CA GLY A 59 1.84 -16.88 -4.79
C GLY A 59 2.52 -16.26 -6.02
N PRO A 60 2.15 -16.68 -7.24
CA PRO A 60 2.67 -16.10 -8.49
C PRO A 60 2.24 -14.64 -8.64
N GLY A 61 3.09 -13.81 -9.26
CA GLY A 61 2.89 -12.36 -9.36
C GLY A 61 3.41 -11.55 -8.17
N ARG A 62 3.27 -10.24 -8.27
CA ARG A 62 3.66 -9.28 -7.22
C ARG A 62 2.45 -8.49 -6.75
N GLU A 63 2.27 -8.39 -5.44
CA GLU A 63 1.22 -7.56 -4.87
C GLU A 63 1.79 -6.28 -4.27
N TYR A 64 1.00 -5.20 -4.32
CA TYR A 64 1.39 -3.88 -3.86
C TYR A 64 0.25 -3.24 -3.06
N TYR A 65 0.61 -2.52 -2.00
CA TYR A 65 -0.27 -1.56 -1.36
C TYR A 65 -0.14 -0.21 -2.06
N CYS A 66 -1.25 0.28 -2.62
CA CYS A 66 -1.35 1.60 -3.23
C CYS A 66 -2.10 2.51 -2.26
N ILE A 67 -1.44 3.56 -1.76
CA ILE A 67 -1.94 4.42 -0.70
C ILE A 67 -2.03 5.85 -1.22
N GLN A 68 -3.20 6.47 -1.10
CA GLN A 68 -3.43 7.87 -1.48
C GLN A 68 -3.18 8.81 -0.29
N ILE A 69 -3.00 10.10 -0.62
CA ILE A 69 -2.80 11.16 0.39
C ILE A 69 -4.01 11.37 1.31
N THR A 70 -5.20 10.90 0.93
CA THR A 70 -6.40 10.93 1.78
C THR A 70 -6.39 9.85 2.87
N GLY A 71 -5.48 8.88 2.76
CA GLY A 71 -5.45 7.65 3.55
C GLY A 71 -6.35 6.53 3.02
N ASP A 72 -6.98 6.73 1.87
CA ASP A 72 -7.59 5.64 1.12
C ASP A 72 -6.50 4.78 0.47
N TRP A 73 -6.76 3.48 0.37
CA TRP A 73 -5.79 2.54 -0.16
C TRP A 73 -6.49 1.33 -0.79
N PHE A 74 -5.79 0.70 -1.71
CA PHE A 74 -6.20 -0.55 -2.34
C PHE A 74 -4.99 -1.46 -2.54
N LYS A 75 -5.26 -2.74 -2.79
CA LYS A 75 -4.23 -3.73 -3.11
C LYS A 75 -4.24 -3.97 -4.61
N ALA A 76 -3.11 -3.75 -5.26
CA ALA A 76 -2.90 -4.10 -6.66
C ALA A 76 -2.12 -5.41 -6.74
N ARG A 77 -2.40 -6.21 -7.77
CA ARG A 77 -1.63 -7.40 -8.11
C ARG A 77 -1.23 -7.30 -9.58
N LEU A 78 0.07 -7.35 -9.83
CA LEU A 78 0.61 -7.56 -11.17
C LEU A 78 0.80 -9.06 -11.35
N SER A 79 0.23 -9.62 -12.41
CA SER A 79 0.50 -11.01 -12.78
C SER A 79 1.92 -11.13 -13.35
N ASP A 80 2.48 -12.34 -13.38
CA ASP A 80 3.82 -12.57 -13.94
C ASP A 80 3.90 -12.21 -15.43
N GLU A 81 2.76 -12.21 -16.14
CA GLU A 81 2.64 -11.82 -17.56
C GLU A 81 2.79 -10.31 -17.78
N GLU A 82 2.53 -9.49 -16.76
CA GLU A 82 2.66 -8.03 -16.82
C GLU A 82 4.06 -7.54 -16.41
N CYS A 83 4.95 -8.46 -16.00
CA CYS A 83 6.33 -8.19 -15.59
C CYS A 83 7.37 -8.53 -16.68
N SER A 84 6.94 -8.83 -17.92
CA SER A 84 7.83 -9.10 -19.07
C SER A 84 8.36 -7.85 -19.74
#